data_AF-A0A421JX27-F1
#
_entry.id   AF-A0A421JX27-F1
#
_cell.length_a   1.000
_cell.length_b   1.000
_cell.length_c   1.000
_cell.angle_alpha   90.00
_cell.angle_beta   90.00
_cell.angle_gamma   90.00
#
_symmetry.space_group_name_H-M   'P 1'
#
loop_
_entity.id
_entity.type
_entity.pdbx_description
1 polymer ?
#
loop_
_entity_poly.entity_id
_entity_poly.type
_entity_poly.pdbx_seq_one_letter_code
_entity_poly.pdbx_strand_id
1 'polypeptide(L)'
;MFNLSRNHYLLLLVMWSGLILAWLFGHEIIKAIYDGNASVFNRLIQGQSHVTFEEYYALYDTFIRLALTLAILLTLGSPILNWIFKVENRIKPFRLTDLYLFIYISLLCLITFYLGMQGYIDNNNWRIGDWLINYQAGFVRRGLLGEAYLWLWKTTGTEPAIYVLLTQIVCYFAFFLFLGLLLRRQESLLPFLLLIVSPFIFAFHLHDLQGGFRKEILYLALLPLFSWLAITTSQFAIRTSTVLVMLVYPVLILSHEMLAVFLPYFLSIYVASTNRSLKPDLLIGILLAFSIAAFYAAVTHAGSNQHVEIICDSLNPHAVHHCKTEGAISALARSTEYGLNAVRDGIQNQGYFLKYATCLLLALLAFVPILNRFQFIKHNWLASLLILSSILGTIPLFIVAIDWGRFLHIHLVSLLVILLINPATEVNPKALVARAGGYIDGVISKGNFSSLILYLGILFLLILYALSWHIPHTGMDEIWLHHLPL
;
A
#
# COMPACT_ATOMS: atom_id res chain seq x y z
N MET A 1 -19.17 15.03 -23.35
CA MET A 1 -19.59 15.66 -22.09
C MET A 1 -20.90 15.04 -21.61
N PHE A 2 -20.88 13.76 -21.23
CA PHE A 2 -21.99 13.12 -20.53
C PHE A 2 -21.82 13.39 -19.03
N ASN A 3 -22.90 13.79 -18.35
CA ASN A 3 -22.89 14.29 -16.97
C ASN A 3 -22.41 13.18 -16.00
N LEU A 4 -21.13 13.24 -15.62
CA LEU A 4 -20.44 12.25 -14.77
C LEU A 4 -21.21 11.97 -13.47
N SER A 5 -21.93 12.96 -12.94
CA SER A 5 -22.75 12.83 -11.73
C SER A 5 -23.89 11.82 -11.89
N ARG A 6 -24.61 11.83 -13.02
CA ARG A 6 -25.80 11.01 -13.21
C ARG A 6 -25.47 9.53 -13.35
N ASN A 7 -24.37 9.20 -14.04
CA ASN A 7 -23.90 7.82 -14.17
C ASN A 7 -23.34 7.27 -12.86
N HIS A 8 -22.72 8.12 -12.04
CA HIS A 8 -22.18 7.73 -10.74
C HIS A 8 -23.29 7.32 -9.76
N TYR A 9 -24.38 8.10 -9.68
CA TYR A 9 -25.54 7.74 -8.86
C TYR A 9 -26.28 6.51 -9.36
N LEU A 10 -26.34 6.30 -10.69
CA LEU A 10 -26.95 5.10 -11.27
C LEU A 10 -26.13 3.84 -10.92
N LEU A 11 -24.80 3.93 -10.96
CA LEU A 11 -23.90 2.83 -10.59
C LEU A 11 -24.04 2.48 -9.10
N LEU A 12 -24.09 3.50 -8.23
CA LEU A 12 -24.36 3.32 -6.80
C LEU A 12 -25.73 2.65 -6.58
N LEU A 13 -26.78 3.10 -7.27
CA LEU A 13 -28.11 2.50 -7.17
C LEU A 13 -28.11 1.01 -7.58
N VAL A 14 -27.46 0.66 -8.69
CA VAL A 14 -27.33 -0.72 -9.15
C VAL A 14 -26.56 -1.57 -8.13
N MET A 15 -25.44 -1.05 -7.62
CA MET A 15 -24.64 -1.72 -6.59
C MET A 15 -25.45 -1.98 -5.31
N TRP A 16 -26.17 -0.97 -4.82
CA TRP A 16 -27.06 -1.09 -3.66
C TRP A 16 -28.19 -2.08 -3.88
N SER A 17 -28.84 -2.05 -5.05
CA SER A 17 -29.90 -3.00 -5.38
C SER A 17 -29.41 -4.45 -5.42
N GLY A 18 -28.21 -4.68 -5.98
CA GLY A 18 -27.58 -6.01 -5.99
C GLY A 18 -27.22 -6.51 -4.58
N LEU A 19 -26.70 -5.63 -3.72
CA LEU A 19 -26.36 -5.97 -2.34
C LEU A 19 -27.60 -6.24 -1.47
N ILE A 20 -28.66 -5.47 -1.65
CA ILE A 20 -29.94 -5.69 -0.97
C ILE A 20 -30.54 -7.03 -1.39
N LEU A 21 -30.49 -7.36 -2.70
CA LEU A 21 -30.95 -8.66 -3.19
C LEU A 21 -30.10 -9.82 -2.64
N ALA A 22 -28.78 -9.65 -2.58
CA ALA A 22 -27.89 -10.64 -1.98
C ALA A 22 -28.19 -10.83 -0.48
N TRP A 23 -28.39 -9.74 0.27
CA TRP A 23 -28.73 -9.80 1.69
C TRP A 23 -30.10 -10.45 1.94
N LEU A 24 -31.13 -10.11 1.14
CA LEU A 24 -32.49 -10.63 1.32
C LEU A 24 -32.65 -12.09 0.89
N PHE A 25 -32.00 -12.50 -0.20
CA PHE A 25 -32.28 -13.78 -0.85
C PHE A 25 -31.09 -14.74 -0.89
N GLY A 26 -29.88 -14.26 -0.63
CA GLY A 26 -28.68 -15.05 -0.84
C GLY A 26 -28.53 -16.22 0.14
N HIS A 27 -29.03 -16.08 1.37
CA HIS A 27 -29.08 -17.18 2.34
C HIS A 27 -29.94 -18.36 1.84
N GLU A 28 -31.11 -18.08 1.26
CA GLU A 28 -32.01 -19.10 0.72
C GLU A 28 -31.43 -19.75 -0.55
N ILE A 29 -30.79 -18.97 -1.41
CA ILE A 29 -30.13 -19.46 -2.63
C ILE A 29 -28.96 -20.38 -2.26
N ILE A 30 -28.13 -19.97 -1.31
CA ILE A 30 -26.97 -20.75 -0.84
C ILE A 30 -27.40 -22.05 -0.20
N LYS A 31 -28.42 -22.01 0.66
CA LYS A 31 -28.98 -23.20 1.30
C LYS A 31 -29.50 -24.18 0.25
N ALA A 32 -30.24 -23.69 -0.74
CA ALA A 32 -30.73 -24.52 -1.84
C ALA A 32 -29.59 -25.14 -2.69
N ILE A 33 -28.46 -24.43 -2.86
CA ILE A 33 -27.27 -24.96 -3.57
C ILE A 33 -26.54 -26.01 -2.73
N TYR A 34 -26.35 -25.76 -1.44
CA TYR A 34 -25.69 -26.68 -0.52
C TYR A 34 -26.48 -28.00 -0.39
N ASP A 35 -27.79 -27.90 -0.16
CA ASP A 35 -28.70 -29.05 -0.03
C ASP A 35 -28.88 -29.80 -1.36
N GLY A 36 -28.78 -29.09 -2.50
CA GLY A 36 -28.99 -29.65 -3.84
C GLY A 36 -27.79 -30.39 -4.43
N ASN A 37 -26.55 -30.03 -4.10
CA ASN A 37 -25.37 -30.69 -4.67
C ASN A 37 -24.05 -30.45 -3.87
N ALA A 38 -24.02 -30.85 -2.61
CA ALA A 38 -22.85 -30.76 -1.74
C ALA A 38 -21.53 -31.29 -2.37
N SER A 39 -21.60 -32.26 -3.29
CA SER A 39 -20.43 -32.83 -3.97
C SER A 39 -19.75 -31.93 -5.01
N VAL A 40 -20.51 -31.04 -5.67
CA VAL A 40 -19.98 -30.06 -6.63
C VAL A 40 -19.45 -28.85 -5.87
N PHE A 41 -20.14 -28.49 -4.78
CA PHE A 41 -19.75 -27.39 -3.91
C PHE A 41 -18.43 -27.66 -3.16
N ASN A 42 -18.26 -28.88 -2.62
CA ASN A 42 -17.01 -29.32 -1.99
C ASN A 42 -15.83 -29.46 -2.99
N ARG A 43 -16.10 -29.48 -4.30
CA ARG A 43 -15.05 -29.49 -5.34
C ARG A 43 -14.60 -28.09 -5.77
N LEU A 44 -15.45 -27.08 -5.62
CA LEU A 44 -15.11 -25.67 -5.92
C LEU A 44 -14.22 -25.05 -4.85
N ILE A 45 -14.31 -25.54 -3.61
CA ILE A 45 -13.47 -25.12 -2.48
C ILE A 45 -12.38 -26.19 -2.34
N GLN A 46 -11.23 -25.98 -2.98
CA GLN A 46 -10.15 -26.96 -3.03
C GLN A 46 -9.67 -27.37 -1.63
N GLY A 47 -9.93 -28.62 -1.25
CA GLY A 47 -9.05 -29.38 -0.35
C GLY A 47 -9.18 -29.18 1.16
N GLN A 48 -10.18 -28.47 1.69
CA GLN A 48 -10.43 -28.46 3.13
C GLN A 48 -11.42 -29.55 3.56
N SER A 49 -11.10 -30.24 4.65
CA SER A 49 -12.00 -31.14 5.37
C SER A 49 -13.36 -30.47 5.60
N HIS A 50 -14.45 -31.20 5.35
CA HIS A 50 -15.86 -30.79 5.52
C HIS A 50 -16.08 -29.48 6.28
N VAL A 51 -16.20 -28.36 5.56
CA VAL A 51 -16.68 -27.09 6.12
C VAL A 51 -18.17 -27.27 6.41
N THR A 52 -18.57 -27.01 7.66
CA THR A 52 -19.97 -27.17 8.06
C THR A 52 -20.83 -26.07 7.44
N PHE A 53 -22.13 -26.35 7.25
CA PHE A 53 -23.07 -25.34 6.75
C PHE A 53 -23.09 -24.08 7.62
N GLU A 54 -22.94 -24.23 8.94
CA GLU A 54 -22.90 -23.11 9.89
C GLU A 54 -21.66 -22.21 9.70
N GLU A 55 -20.47 -22.79 9.53
CA GLU A 55 -19.24 -22.03 9.24
C GLU A 55 -19.35 -21.28 7.90
N TYR A 56 -19.95 -21.92 6.90
CA TYR A 56 -20.20 -21.28 5.61
C TYR A 56 -21.23 -20.14 5.71
N TYR A 57 -22.30 -20.34 6.47
CA TYR A 57 -23.33 -19.34 6.70
C TYR A 57 -22.76 -18.12 7.43
N ALA A 58 -21.89 -18.33 8.42
CA ALA A 58 -21.18 -17.27 9.13
C ALA A 58 -20.21 -16.52 8.19
N LEU A 59 -19.51 -17.23 7.30
CA LEU A 59 -18.64 -16.62 6.29
C LEU A 59 -19.44 -15.74 5.32
N TYR A 60 -20.61 -16.22 4.88
CA TYR A 60 -21.49 -15.48 3.99
C TYR A 60 -22.09 -14.24 4.64
N ASP A 61 -22.57 -14.34 5.89
CA ASP A 61 -23.08 -13.18 6.63
C ASP A 61 -21.96 -12.13 6.83
N THR A 62 -20.74 -12.59 7.13
CA THR A 62 -19.57 -11.71 7.25
C THR A 62 -19.26 -11.03 5.91
N PHE A 63 -19.29 -11.76 4.80
CA PHE A 63 -19.10 -11.20 3.46
C PHE A 63 -20.17 -10.14 3.13
N ILE A 64 -21.44 -10.42 3.41
CA ILE A 64 -22.54 -9.48 3.15
C ILE A 64 -22.41 -8.23 4.03
N ARG A 65 -22.12 -8.39 5.33
CA ARG A 65 -21.88 -7.24 6.24
C ARG A 65 -20.73 -6.38 5.75
N LEU A 66 -19.65 -6.99 5.27
CA LEU A 66 -18.52 -6.24 4.75
C LEU A 66 -18.86 -5.56 3.41
N ALA A 67 -19.55 -6.26 2.51
CA ALA A 67 -19.97 -5.69 1.23
C ALA A 67 -20.93 -4.51 1.42
N LEU A 68 -21.86 -4.61 2.37
CA LEU A 68 -22.72 -3.51 2.81
C LEU A 68 -21.89 -2.37 3.40
N THR A 69 -20.94 -2.67 4.28
CA THR A 69 -20.06 -1.65 4.88
C THR A 69 -19.25 -0.91 3.81
N LEU A 70 -18.70 -1.64 2.84
CA LEU A 70 -17.97 -1.07 1.73
C LEU A 70 -18.88 -0.21 0.84
N ALA A 71 -20.11 -0.64 0.57
CA ALA A 71 -21.08 0.15 -0.17
C ALA A 71 -21.48 1.44 0.55
N ILE A 72 -21.66 1.39 1.88
CA ILE A 72 -21.85 2.57 2.72
C ILE A 72 -20.64 3.51 2.56
N LEU A 73 -19.43 3.00 2.75
CA LEU A 73 -18.20 3.79 2.64
C LEU A 73 -18.04 4.43 1.25
N LEU A 74 -18.31 3.69 0.18
CA LEU A 74 -18.28 4.20 -1.20
C LEU A 74 -19.34 5.28 -1.42
N THR A 75 -20.52 5.12 -0.85
CA THR A 75 -21.61 6.10 -0.96
C THR A 75 -21.27 7.38 -0.22
N LEU A 76 -20.79 7.26 1.03
CA LEU A 76 -20.34 8.38 1.85
C LEU A 76 -19.11 9.08 1.25
N GLY A 77 -18.22 8.32 0.61
CA GLY A 77 -17.03 8.82 -0.08
C GLY A 77 -17.32 9.44 -1.46
N SER A 78 -18.47 9.14 -2.07
CA SER A 78 -18.80 9.57 -3.44
C SER A 78 -18.79 11.10 -3.64
N PRO A 79 -19.21 11.96 -2.70
CA PRO A 79 -19.10 13.41 -2.86
C PRO A 79 -17.64 13.87 -2.87
N ILE A 80 -16.80 13.26 -2.04
CA ILE A 80 -15.35 13.56 -1.97
C ILE A 80 -14.67 13.13 -3.26
N LEU A 81 -14.94 11.91 -3.75
CA LEU A 81 -14.41 11.42 -5.02
C LEU A 81 -14.85 12.31 -6.19
N ASN A 82 -16.12 12.69 -6.24
CA ASN A 82 -16.62 13.63 -7.25
C ASN A 82 -15.92 14.99 -7.17
N TRP A 83 -15.66 15.51 -5.97
CA TRP A 83 -14.90 16.74 -5.78
C TRP A 83 -13.45 16.59 -6.27
N ILE A 84 -12.77 15.50 -5.92
CA ILE A 84 -11.40 15.19 -6.39
C ILE A 84 -11.35 15.17 -7.92
N PHE A 85 -12.23 14.38 -8.56
CA PHE A 85 -12.25 14.30 -10.03
C PHE A 85 -12.65 15.62 -10.68
N LYS A 86 -13.48 16.43 -10.03
CA LYS A 86 -13.81 17.79 -10.51
C LYS A 86 -12.59 18.71 -10.46
N VAL A 87 -11.80 18.68 -9.38
CA VAL A 87 -10.54 19.42 -9.29
C VAL A 87 -9.59 18.97 -10.39
N GLU A 88 -9.41 17.66 -10.57
CA GLU A 88 -8.51 17.11 -11.59
C GLU A 88 -8.94 17.42 -13.02
N ASN A 89 -10.23 17.33 -13.31
CA ASN A 89 -10.76 17.62 -14.65
C ASN A 89 -10.66 19.10 -15.03
N ARG A 90 -10.54 20.01 -14.05
CA ARG A 90 -10.23 21.43 -14.31
C ARG A 90 -8.78 21.62 -14.75
N ILE A 91 -7.89 20.74 -14.32
CA ILE A 91 -6.44 20.85 -14.58
C ILE A 91 -6.08 20.12 -15.88
N LYS A 92 -6.53 18.86 -16.03
CA LYS A 92 -6.27 18.03 -17.22
C LYS A 92 -7.52 17.24 -17.60
N PRO A 93 -8.06 17.42 -18.82
CA PRO A 93 -9.21 16.63 -19.26
C PRO A 93 -8.86 15.15 -19.34
N PHE A 94 -9.84 14.29 -19.10
CA PHE A 94 -9.66 12.84 -19.07
C PHE A 94 -9.32 12.30 -20.47
N ARG A 95 -8.21 11.55 -20.58
CA ARG A 95 -7.74 10.92 -21.83
C ARG A 95 -7.99 9.41 -21.81
N LEU A 96 -7.92 8.76 -22.98
CA LEU A 96 -8.07 7.29 -23.07
C LEU A 96 -6.99 6.54 -22.27
N THR A 97 -5.76 7.07 -22.21
CA THR A 97 -4.68 6.52 -21.37
C THR A 97 -5.04 6.52 -19.88
N ASP A 98 -5.79 7.53 -19.44
CA ASP A 98 -6.24 7.63 -18.05
C ASP A 98 -7.27 6.54 -17.76
N LEU A 99 -8.13 6.20 -18.73
CA LEU A 99 -9.06 5.08 -18.61
C LEU A 99 -8.33 3.76 -18.36
N TYR A 100 -7.32 3.44 -19.19
CA TYR A 100 -6.55 2.20 -19.02
C TYR A 100 -5.81 2.15 -17.68
N LEU A 101 -5.22 3.27 -17.25
CA LEU A 101 -4.58 3.37 -15.94
C LEU A 101 -5.59 3.09 -14.81
N PHE A 102 -6.79 3.68 -14.85
CA PHE A 102 -7.79 3.46 -13.81
C PHE A 102 -8.45 2.08 -13.88
N ILE A 103 -8.54 1.44 -15.05
CA ILE A 103 -8.93 0.04 -15.17
C ILE A 103 -7.90 -0.85 -14.46
N TYR A 104 -6.61 -0.66 -14.77
CA TYR A 104 -5.51 -1.38 -14.11
C TYR A 104 -5.57 -1.21 -12.58
N ILE A 105 -5.69 0.03 -12.10
CA ILE A 105 -5.84 0.33 -10.66
C ILE A 105 -7.09 -0.34 -10.08
N SER A 106 -8.21 -0.33 -10.79
CA SER A 106 -9.44 -0.97 -10.30
C SER A 106 -9.27 -2.48 -10.13
N LEU A 107 -8.57 -3.14 -11.07
CA LEU A 107 -8.25 -4.56 -10.95
C LEU A 107 -7.34 -4.81 -9.73
N LEU A 108 -6.31 -3.99 -9.51
CA LEU A 108 -5.47 -4.08 -8.32
C LEU A 108 -6.26 -3.90 -7.03
N CYS A 109 -7.19 -2.94 -6.97
CA CYS A 109 -8.08 -2.75 -5.83
C CYS A 109 -8.91 -4.01 -5.55
N LEU A 110 -9.47 -4.64 -6.58
CA LEU A 110 -10.27 -5.87 -6.43
C LEU A 110 -9.43 -7.05 -5.92
N ILE A 111 -8.24 -7.26 -6.49
CA ILE A 111 -7.32 -8.32 -6.03
C ILE A 111 -6.88 -8.04 -4.59
N THR A 112 -6.54 -6.79 -4.27
CA THR A 112 -6.13 -6.40 -2.91
C THR A 112 -7.26 -6.59 -1.89
N PHE A 113 -8.49 -6.26 -2.27
CA PHE A 113 -9.67 -6.53 -1.45
C PHE A 113 -9.84 -8.02 -1.16
N TYR A 114 -9.73 -8.86 -2.20
CA TYR A 114 -9.79 -10.32 -2.06
C TYR A 114 -8.70 -10.86 -1.12
N LEU A 115 -7.45 -10.40 -1.29
CA LEU A 115 -6.34 -10.85 -0.44
C LEU A 115 -6.44 -10.34 1.01
N GLY A 116 -6.99 -9.14 1.21
CA GLY A 116 -7.30 -8.62 2.54
C GLY A 116 -8.38 -9.46 3.23
N MET A 117 -9.43 -9.81 2.48
CA MET A 117 -10.47 -10.74 2.93
C MET A 117 -9.91 -12.10 3.32
N GLN A 118 -9.03 -12.65 2.49
CA GLN A 118 -8.35 -13.89 2.82
C GLN A 118 -7.53 -13.75 4.11
N GLY A 119 -6.81 -12.64 4.31
CA GLY A 119 -6.06 -12.40 5.55
C GLY A 119 -6.93 -12.31 6.80
N TYR A 120 -8.13 -11.77 6.66
CA TYR A 120 -9.15 -11.76 7.71
C TYR A 120 -9.67 -13.17 8.01
N ILE A 121 -10.07 -13.93 6.98
CA ILE A 121 -10.59 -15.31 7.11
C ILE A 121 -9.54 -16.24 7.72
N ASP A 122 -8.29 -16.13 7.26
CA ASP A 122 -7.16 -16.90 7.78
C ASP A 122 -6.76 -16.49 9.21
N ASN A 123 -7.37 -15.42 9.74
CA ASN A 123 -7.05 -14.82 11.04
C ASN A 123 -5.53 -14.67 11.25
N ASN A 124 -4.88 -14.11 10.22
CA ASN A 124 -3.44 -14.26 10.03
C ASN A 124 -2.60 -13.44 11.03
N ASN A 125 -1.56 -14.07 11.59
CA ASN A 125 -0.76 -13.54 12.68
C ASN A 125 0.07 -12.29 12.34
N TRP A 126 0.32 -12.03 11.06
CA TRP A 126 1.04 -10.85 10.58
C TRP A 126 0.12 -9.82 9.92
N ARG A 127 -0.85 -10.26 9.11
CA ARG A 127 -1.79 -9.37 8.40
C ARG A 127 -2.85 -8.79 9.34
N ILE A 128 -3.31 -9.55 10.32
CA ILE A 128 -4.27 -9.11 11.33
C ILE A 128 -3.59 -8.86 12.67
N GLY A 129 -2.79 -9.82 13.15
CA GLY A 129 -2.22 -9.79 14.49
C GLY A 129 -1.39 -8.54 14.81
N ASP A 130 -0.68 -7.99 13.83
CA ASP A 130 0.08 -6.75 14.01
C ASP A 130 -0.78 -5.58 14.37
N TRP A 131 -1.93 -5.45 13.72
CA TRP A 131 -2.88 -4.37 13.94
C TRP A 131 -3.62 -4.50 15.27
N LEU A 132 -3.64 -5.71 15.86
CA LEU A 132 -4.31 -5.98 17.13
C LEU A 132 -3.41 -5.81 18.37
N ILE A 133 -2.12 -5.50 18.20
CA ILE A 133 -1.26 -5.07 19.31
C ILE A 133 -1.93 -3.86 20.00
N ASN A 134 -2.13 -3.94 21.32
CA ASN A 134 -2.90 -2.96 22.10
C ASN A 134 -2.23 -2.62 23.45
N TYR A 135 -2.86 -1.78 24.27
CA TYR A 135 -2.30 -1.26 25.53
C TYR A 135 -2.90 -1.90 26.79
N GLN A 136 -3.56 -3.05 26.69
CA GLN A 136 -4.15 -3.70 27.87
C GLN A 136 -3.09 -4.17 28.89
N ALA A 137 -1.85 -4.38 28.44
CA ALA A 137 -0.70 -4.67 29.29
C ALA A 137 0.04 -3.42 29.79
N GLY A 138 -0.51 -2.22 29.58
CA GLY A 138 0.21 -0.96 29.69
C GLY A 138 0.79 -0.49 28.36
N PHE A 139 1.50 0.63 28.39
CA PHE A 139 2.09 1.21 27.16
C PHE A 139 3.22 0.31 26.62
N VAL A 140 3.06 -0.15 25.39
CA VAL A 140 4.05 -0.94 24.63
C VAL A 140 4.18 -0.37 23.22
N ARG A 141 5.32 -0.53 22.55
CA ARG A 141 5.43 -0.12 21.14
C ARG A 141 4.33 -0.74 20.27
N ARG A 142 3.88 0.00 19.25
CA ARG A 142 2.90 -0.41 18.21
C ARG A 142 1.44 -0.53 18.62
N GLY A 143 1.09 -0.25 19.88
CA GLY A 143 -0.23 -0.59 20.41
C GLY A 143 -1.38 0.39 20.15
N LEU A 144 -1.12 1.58 19.58
CA LEU A 144 -2.14 2.63 19.54
C LEU A 144 -3.39 2.26 18.72
N LEU A 145 -3.21 1.69 17.52
CA LEU A 145 -4.34 1.31 16.68
C LEU A 145 -5.10 0.10 17.22
N GLY A 146 -4.40 -0.90 17.77
CA GLY A 146 -5.10 -2.05 18.35
C GLY A 146 -5.88 -1.68 19.60
N GLU A 147 -5.42 -0.70 20.39
CA GLU A 147 -6.23 -0.14 21.49
C GLU A 147 -7.49 0.54 20.96
N ALA A 148 -7.39 1.30 19.87
CA ALA A 148 -8.56 1.91 19.23
C ALA A 148 -9.55 0.85 18.71
N TYR A 149 -9.07 -0.22 18.08
CA TYR A 149 -9.93 -1.32 17.61
C TYR A 149 -10.57 -2.09 18.76
N LEU A 150 -9.85 -2.29 19.86
CA LEU A 150 -10.37 -2.92 21.07
C LEU A 150 -11.48 -2.05 21.71
N TRP A 151 -11.29 -0.74 21.75
CA TRP A 151 -12.33 0.19 22.20
C TRP A 151 -13.57 0.15 21.28
N LEU A 152 -13.37 0.13 19.96
CA LEU A 152 -14.47 -0.01 18.99
C LEU A 152 -15.23 -1.34 19.16
N TRP A 153 -14.52 -2.44 19.39
CA TRP A 153 -15.14 -3.73 19.67
C TRP A 153 -15.98 -3.68 20.96
N LYS A 154 -15.43 -3.16 22.06
CA LYS A 154 -16.15 -3.03 23.34
C LYS A 154 -17.40 -2.15 23.25
N THR A 155 -17.42 -1.18 22.33
CA THR A 155 -18.56 -0.25 22.16
C THR A 155 -19.61 -0.74 21.15
N THR A 156 -19.21 -1.48 20.12
CA THR A 156 -20.11 -1.86 19.01
C THR A 156 -20.44 -3.35 18.98
N GLY A 157 -19.69 -4.19 19.70
CA GLY A 157 -19.75 -5.65 19.61
C GLY A 157 -19.16 -6.24 18.32
N THR A 158 -18.59 -5.42 17.43
CA THR A 158 -18.02 -5.89 16.15
C THR A 158 -16.58 -6.36 16.34
N GLU A 159 -16.22 -7.50 15.75
CA GLU A 159 -14.90 -8.10 15.87
C GLU A 159 -13.76 -7.14 15.48
N PRO A 160 -12.67 -7.05 16.28
CA PRO A 160 -11.53 -6.16 16.00
C PRO A 160 -10.93 -6.32 14.60
N ALA A 161 -10.84 -7.56 14.10
CA ALA A 161 -10.26 -7.87 12.79
C ALA A 161 -11.03 -7.24 11.61
N ILE A 162 -12.32 -6.96 11.77
CA ILE A 162 -13.11 -6.25 10.75
C ILE A 162 -12.63 -4.80 10.62
N TYR A 163 -12.34 -4.12 11.74
CA TYR A 163 -11.78 -2.76 11.71
C TYR A 163 -10.38 -2.71 11.08
N VAL A 164 -9.58 -3.74 11.33
CA VAL A 164 -8.29 -3.92 10.68
C VAL A 164 -8.47 -3.99 9.16
N LEU A 165 -9.34 -4.90 8.69
CA LEU A 165 -9.61 -5.08 7.27
C LEU A 165 -10.13 -3.80 6.60
N LEU A 166 -11.10 -3.11 7.22
CA LEU A 166 -11.63 -1.85 6.71
C LEU A 166 -10.54 -0.78 6.60
N THR A 167 -9.68 -0.67 7.62
CA THR A 167 -8.56 0.28 7.60
C THR A 167 -7.57 -0.06 6.48
N GLN A 168 -7.22 -1.33 6.32
CA GLN A 168 -6.35 -1.79 5.24
C GLN A 168 -6.93 -1.43 3.86
N ILE A 169 -8.21 -1.77 3.61
CA ILE A 169 -8.88 -1.49 2.33
C ILE A 169 -8.88 0.01 2.04
N VAL A 170 -9.23 0.84 3.02
CA VAL A 170 -9.26 2.31 2.87
C VAL A 170 -7.86 2.84 2.56
N CYS A 171 -6.83 2.38 3.26
CA CYS A 171 -5.45 2.82 3.01
C CYS A 171 -4.93 2.36 1.64
N TYR A 172 -5.17 1.11 1.24
CA TYR A 172 -4.79 0.63 -0.09
C TYR A 172 -5.54 1.37 -1.20
N PHE A 173 -6.84 1.59 -1.04
CA PHE A 173 -7.61 2.38 -1.99
C PHE A 173 -7.06 3.81 -2.12
N ALA A 174 -6.77 4.47 -1.00
CA ALA A 174 -6.16 5.79 -1.00
C ALA A 174 -4.77 5.80 -1.68
N PHE A 175 -3.92 4.82 -1.35
CA PHE A 175 -2.61 4.63 -1.99
C PHE A 175 -2.75 4.55 -3.52
N PHE A 176 -3.59 3.64 -4.01
CA PHE A 176 -3.78 3.46 -5.45
C PHE A 176 -4.41 4.67 -6.13
N LEU A 177 -5.43 5.28 -5.52
CA LEU A 177 -6.10 6.45 -6.07
C LEU A 177 -5.13 7.62 -6.22
N PHE A 178 -4.42 8.01 -5.16
CA PHE A 178 -3.57 9.18 -5.20
C PHE A 178 -2.30 8.96 -6.02
N LEU A 179 -1.72 7.76 -6.00
CA LEU A 179 -0.61 7.44 -6.91
C LEU A 179 -1.07 7.43 -8.37
N GLY A 180 -2.26 6.91 -8.66
CA GLY A 180 -2.89 6.96 -9.98
C GLY A 180 -3.18 8.38 -10.46
N LEU A 181 -3.62 9.27 -9.57
CA LEU A 181 -3.82 10.69 -9.88
C LEU A 181 -2.49 11.40 -10.18
N LEU A 182 -1.43 11.11 -9.43
CA LEU A 182 -0.08 11.63 -9.70
C LEU A 182 0.46 11.15 -11.06
N LEU A 183 0.21 9.89 -11.43
CA LEU A 183 0.56 9.34 -12.74
C LEU A 183 -0.26 9.97 -13.86
N ARG A 184 -1.57 10.14 -13.67
CA ARG A 184 -2.46 10.80 -14.65
C ARG A 184 -1.99 12.19 -15.02
N ARG A 185 -1.37 12.92 -14.09
CA ARG A 185 -0.84 14.27 -14.36
C ARG A 185 0.37 14.30 -15.28
N GLN A 186 1.02 13.15 -15.52
CA GLN A 186 2.14 13.08 -16.43
C GLN A 186 1.66 13.22 -17.88
N GLU A 187 2.40 13.94 -18.72
CA GLU A 187 2.03 14.10 -20.13
C GLU A 187 2.04 12.77 -20.89
N SER A 188 2.98 11.89 -20.53
CA SER A 188 3.08 10.53 -21.04
C SER A 188 3.38 9.56 -19.89
N LEU A 189 2.70 8.42 -19.90
CA LEU A 189 2.95 7.30 -18.99
C LEU A 189 4.07 6.37 -19.48
N LEU A 190 4.53 6.53 -20.72
CA LEU A 190 5.52 5.63 -21.32
C LEU A 190 6.82 5.54 -20.50
N PRO A 191 7.42 6.64 -19.99
CA PRO A 191 8.61 6.55 -19.13
C PRO A 191 8.36 5.84 -17.80
N PHE A 192 7.10 5.73 -17.37
CA PHE A 192 6.70 5.11 -16.11
C PHE A 192 6.24 3.67 -16.27
N LEU A 193 6.18 3.14 -17.50
CA LEU A 193 5.54 1.86 -17.77
C LEU A 193 6.16 0.71 -16.94
N LEU A 194 7.49 0.65 -16.86
CA LEU A 194 8.20 -0.33 -16.02
C LEU A 194 7.85 -0.18 -14.53
N LEU A 195 7.69 1.04 -14.02
CA LEU A 195 7.32 1.29 -12.63
C LEU A 195 5.86 0.94 -12.36
N ILE A 196 4.96 1.23 -13.30
CA ILE A 196 3.54 0.90 -13.21
C ILE A 196 3.33 -0.61 -13.13
N VAL A 197 4.00 -1.38 -13.99
CA VAL A 197 3.87 -2.85 -14.04
C VAL A 197 4.84 -3.57 -13.10
N SER A 198 5.65 -2.84 -12.33
CA SER A 198 6.67 -3.46 -11.48
C SER A 198 6.08 -4.28 -10.34
N PRO A 199 6.77 -5.36 -9.93
CA PRO A 199 6.33 -6.20 -8.80
C PRO A 199 6.47 -5.50 -7.43
N PHE A 200 7.04 -4.29 -7.38
CA PHE A 200 7.42 -3.63 -6.12
C PHE A 200 6.76 -2.27 -5.87
N ILE A 201 6.07 -1.64 -6.84
CA ILE A 201 5.34 -0.39 -6.58
C ILE A 201 3.88 -0.69 -6.23
N PHE A 202 3.13 -1.25 -7.18
CA PHE A 202 1.70 -1.51 -7.01
C PHE A 202 1.40 -2.93 -6.53
N ALA A 203 2.31 -3.87 -6.82
CA ALA A 203 2.08 -5.30 -6.65
C ALA A 203 2.88 -5.94 -5.50
N PHE A 204 3.61 -5.16 -4.68
CA PHE A 204 4.46 -5.70 -3.63
C PHE A 204 3.70 -6.66 -2.69
N HIS A 205 2.56 -6.23 -2.17
CA HIS A 205 1.71 -7.05 -1.27
C HIS A 205 0.98 -8.19 -1.99
N LEU A 206 0.99 -8.23 -3.33
CA LEU A 206 0.42 -9.33 -4.11
C LEU A 206 1.42 -10.47 -4.23
N HIS A 207 2.69 -10.14 -4.46
CA HIS A 207 3.78 -11.11 -4.57
C HIS A 207 4.29 -11.59 -3.21
N ASP A 208 4.08 -10.79 -2.17
CA ASP A 208 4.52 -11.11 -0.82
C ASP A 208 3.43 -10.79 0.21
N LEU A 209 2.58 -11.79 0.46
CA LEU A 209 1.41 -11.67 1.33
C LEU A 209 1.79 -11.46 2.81
N GLN A 210 2.94 -11.95 3.25
CA GLN A 210 3.41 -11.76 4.63
C GLN A 210 4.00 -10.36 4.82
N GLY A 211 4.71 -9.85 3.80
CA GLY A 211 5.20 -8.47 3.79
C GLY A 211 4.11 -7.41 3.55
N GLY A 212 3.02 -7.79 2.88
CA GLY A 212 1.84 -6.97 2.60
C GLY A 212 0.85 -6.84 3.77
N PHE A 213 -0.12 -5.94 3.64
CA PHE A 213 -1.16 -5.67 4.64
C PHE A 213 -0.65 -5.23 6.03
N ARG A 214 0.62 -4.86 6.11
CA ARG A 214 1.27 -4.33 7.30
C ARG A 214 0.99 -2.84 7.47
N LYS A 215 1.24 -2.27 8.66
CA LYS A 215 0.90 -0.88 9.00
C LYS A 215 1.65 0.19 8.19
N GLU A 216 2.68 -0.16 7.42
CA GLU A 216 3.36 0.77 6.52
C GLU A 216 2.41 1.34 5.46
N ILE A 217 1.30 0.65 5.15
CA ILE A 217 0.28 1.16 4.25
C ILE A 217 -0.31 2.50 4.72
N LEU A 218 -0.28 2.81 6.03
CA LEU A 218 -0.66 4.12 6.56
C LEU A 218 0.22 5.24 5.99
N TYR A 219 1.54 5.02 6.02
CA TYR A 219 2.52 5.94 5.43
C TYR A 219 2.39 5.97 3.90
N LEU A 220 2.31 4.79 3.26
CA LEU A 220 2.26 4.67 1.80
C LEU A 220 0.97 5.27 1.22
N ALA A 221 -0.14 5.29 1.96
CA ALA A 221 -1.36 5.99 1.56
C ALA A 221 -1.25 7.51 1.77
N LEU A 222 -0.67 7.93 2.90
CA LEU A 222 -0.58 9.34 3.27
C LEU A 222 0.40 10.13 2.39
N LEU A 223 1.51 9.52 1.95
CA LEU A 223 2.54 10.21 1.18
C LEU A 223 2.05 10.66 -0.23
N PRO A 224 1.49 9.80 -1.10
CA PRO A 224 0.93 10.23 -2.38
C PRO A 224 -0.23 11.20 -2.22
N LEU A 225 -1.07 11.04 -1.20
CA LEU A 225 -2.13 12.00 -0.85
C LEU A 225 -1.54 13.38 -0.58
N PHE A 226 -0.53 13.45 0.30
CA PHE A 226 0.15 14.70 0.61
C PHE A 226 0.82 15.32 -0.62
N SER A 227 1.49 14.51 -1.45
CA SER A 227 2.07 14.96 -2.72
C SER A 227 1.02 15.49 -3.69
N TRP A 228 -0.14 14.83 -3.79
CA TRP A 228 -1.25 15.27 -4.62
C TRP A 228 -1.82 16.62 -4.13
N LEU A 229 -1.96 16.81 -2.81
CA LEU A 229 -2.32 18.11 -2.22
C LEU A 229 -1.26 19.18 -2.51
N ALA A 230 0.02 18.82 -2.44
CA ALA A 230 1.13 19.73 -2.70
C ALA A 230 1.13 20.31 -4.13
N ILE A 231 0.55 19.60 -5.10
CA ILE A 231 0.51 20.02 -6.51
C ILE A 231 -0.87 20.50 -6.99
N THR A 232 -1.91 20.38 -6.15
CA THR A 232 -3.28 20.80 -6.49
C THR A 232 -3.69 22.10 -5.81
N THR A 233 -3.01 22.47 -4.73
CA THR A 233 -3.46 23.53 -3.83
C THR A 233 -2.51 24.71 -3.77
N SER A 234 -2.98 25.83 -3.20
CA SER A 234 -2.17 27.03 -2.99
C SER A 234 -1.07 26.81 -1.95
N GLN A 235 -0.03 27.64 -1.96
CA GLN A 235 1.07 27.58 -0.98
C GLN A 235 0.59 27.60 0.49
N PHE A 236 -0.48 28.35 0.79
CA PHE A 236 -1.10 28.35 2.11
C PHE A 236 -1.74 27.01 2.48
N ALA A 237 -2.41 26.38 1.51
CA ALA A 237 -3.03 25.07 1.69
C ALA A 237 -1.97 23.95 1.80
N ILE A 238 -0.82 24.06 1.13
CA ILE A 238 0.31 23.12 1.30
C ILE A 238 0.81 23.19 2.74
N ARG A 239 1.08 24.40 3.27
CA ARG A 239 1.47 24.57 4.68
C ARG A 239 0.45 23.97 5.63
N THR A 240 -0.83 24.22 5.39
CA THR A 240 -1.93 23.66 6.20
C THR A 240 -1.93 22.13 6.16
N SER A 241 -1.75 21.55 4.98
CA SER A 241 -1.64 20.10 4.78
C SER A 241 -0.43 19.53 5.51
N THR A 242 0.72 20.22 5.48
CA THR A 242 1.91 19.83 6.24
C THR A 242 1.66 19.86 7.75
N VAL A 243 1.01 20.89 8.28
CA VAL A 243 0.63 20.96 9.69
C VAL A 243 -0.27 19.78 10.07
N LEU A 244 -1.27 19.45 9.25
CA LEU A 244 -2.15 18.30 9.49
C LEU A 244 -1.39 16.96 9.47
N VAL A 245 -0.49 16.76 8.50
CA VAL A 245 0.36 15.57 8.44
C VAL A 245 1.23 15.47 9.70
N MET A 246 1.87 16.56 10.12
CA MET A 246 2.74 16.58 11.30
C MET A 246 1.95 16.36 12.61
N LEU A 247 0.68 16.78 12.65
CA LEU A 247 -0.22 16.49 13.77
C LEU A 247 -0.60 15.00 13.86
N VAL A 248 -0.80 14.36 12.70
CA VAL A 248 -1.17 12.93 12.62
C VAL A 248 0.04 12.01 12.77
N TYR A 249 1.25 12.47 12.43
CA TYR A 249 2.44 11.62 12.38
C TYR A 249 2.82 10.91 13.70
N PRO A 250 2.65 11.50 14.90
CA PRO A 250 2.83 10.78 16.15
C PRO A 250 1.97 9.51 16.24
N VAL A 251 0.75 9.52 15.68
CA VAL A 251 -0.13 8.34 15.61
C VAL A 251 0.51 7.25 14.75
N LEU A 252 1.08 7.60 13.59
CA LEU A 252 1.78 6.64 12.73
C LEU A 252 2.96 6.00 13.47
N ILE A 253 3.76 6.80 14.19
CA ILE A 253 4.92 6.32 14.95
C ILE A 253 4.49 5.40 16.10
N LEU A 254 3.45 5.77 16.86
CA LEU A 254 2.92 4.94 17.95
C LEU A 254 2.25 3.65 17.45
N SER A 255 1.83 3.63 16.18
CA SER A 255 1.30 2.44 15.49
C SER A 255 2.42 1.55 14.97
N HIS A 256 3.48 2.14 14.42
CA HIS A 256 4.68 1.45 13.99
C HIS A 256 5.90 2.39 14.02
N GLU A 257 6.83 2.13 14.93
CA GLU A 257 7.91 3.07 15.29
C GLU A 257 8.89 3.36 14.15
N MET A 258 9.13 2.37 13.29
CA MET A 258 10.01 2.51 12.12
C MET A 258 9.55 3.62 11.16
N LEU A 259 8.26 3.99 11.17
CA LEU A 259 7.73 5.05 10.31
C LEU A 259 8.40 6.40 10.61
N ALA A 260 8.92 6.62 11.81
CA ALA A 260 9.69 7.82 12.15
C ALA A 260 10.84 8.09 11.18
N VAL A 261 11.49 7.03 10.66
CA VAL A 261 12.61 7.13 9.72
C VAL A 261 12.19 7.71 8.37
N PHE A 262 10.93 7.55 7.98
CA PHE A 262 10.41 8.00 6.69
C PHE A 262 9.72 9.37 6.74
N LEU A 263 9.57 9.97 7.93
CA LEU A 263 9.03 11.33 8.10
C LEU A 263 9.72 12.38 7.21
N PRO A 264 11.07 12.36 7.05
CA PRO A 264 11.74 13.41 6.30
C PRO A 264 11.32 13.48 4.82
N TYR A 265 10.73 12.43 4.25
CA TYR A 265 10.14 12.51 2.91
C TYR A 265 9.01 13.54 2.81
N PHE A 266 8.12 13.64 3.81
CA PHE A 266 7.08 14.67 3.85
C PHE A 266 7.68 16.07 3.93
N LEU A 267 8.71 16.25 4.75
CA LEU A 267 9.42 17.53 4.87
C LEU A 267 10.15 17.89 3.56
N SER A 268 10.73 16.92 2.85
CA SER A 268 11.39 17.16 1.57
C SER A 268 10.42 17.72 0.53
N ILE A 269 9.19 17.19 0.50
CA ILE A 269 8.13 17.65 -0.39
C ILE A 269 7.70 19.07 -0.01
N TYR A 270 7.47 19.32 1.28
CA TYR A 270 7.10 20.66 1.77
C TYR A 270 8.15 21.71 1.40
N VAL A 271 9.43 21.43 1.65
CA VAL A 271 10.55 22.33 1.34
C VAL A 271 10.70 22.54 -0.17
N ALA A 272 10.58 21.49 -0.97
CA ALA A 272 10.70 21.57 -2.42
C ALA A 272 9.51 22.31 -3.07
N SER A 273 8.28 22.10 -2.60
CA SER A 273 7.08 22.72 -3.16
C SER A 273 6.90 24.19 -2.75
N THR A 274 7.47 24.62 -1.62
CA THR A 274 7.32 26.00 -1.12
C THR A 274 8.49 26.92 -1.46
N ASN A 275 9.57 26.40 -2.05
CA ASN A 275 10.84 27.10 -2.26
C ASN A 275 11.33 27.85 -1.00
N ARG A 276 10.93 27.40 0.19
CA ARG A 276 11.32 28.06 1.43
C ARG A 276 12.80 27.82 1.69
N SER A 277 13.51 28.91 1.97
CA SER A 277 14.83 28.86 2.60
C SER A 277 14.71 28.34 4.04
N LEU A 278 15.84 28.07 4.70
CA LEU A 278 15.99 27.55 6.07
C LEU A 278 15.24 28.31 7.19
N LYS A 279 14.40 29.30 6.90
CA LYS A 279 13.61 29.99 7.92
C LYS A 279 12.65 28.99 8.59
N PRO A 280 12.85 28.65 9.87
CA PRO A 280 12.09 27.59 10.53
C PRO A 280 10.62 28.01 10.69
N ASP A 281 9.71 27.11 10.33
CA ASP A 281 8.30 27.25 10.68
C ASP A 281 8.10 26.70 12.09
N LEU A 282 7.96 27.60 13.08
CA LEU A 282 7.92 27.24 14.49
C LEU A 282 6.86 26.17 14.80
N LEU A 283 5.67 26.28 14.19
CA LEU A 283 4.59 25.32 14.41
C LEU A 283 4.97 23.91 13.91
N ILE A 284 5.59 23.82 12.73
CA ILE A 284 6.07 22.55 12.18
C ILE A 284 7.18 21.98 13.09
N GLY A 285 8.07 22.84 13.61
CA GLY A 285 9.10 22.43 14.56
C GLY A 285 8.53 21.85 15.86
N ILE A 286 7.48 22.47 16.43
CA ILE A 286 6.79 21.97 17.64
C ILE A 286 6.13 20.62 17.37
N LEU A 287 5.42 20.46 16.23
CA LEU A 287 4.77 19.20 15.89
C LEU A 287 5.79 18.08 15.60
N LEU A 288 6.94 18.43 15.00
CA LEU A 288 8.05 17.51 14.84
C LEU A 288 8.59 17.03 16.19
N ALA A 289 8.66 17.90 17.20
CA ALA A 289 9.06 17.51 18.55
C ALA A 289 8.11 16.47 19.17
N PHE A 290 6.79 16.55 18.91
CA PHE A 290 5.86 15.49 19.33
C PHE A 290 6.10 14.18 18.61
N SER A 291 6.48 14.20 17.33
CA SER A 291 6.83 12.99 16.58
C SER A 291 8.12 12.35 17.14
N ILE A 292 9.11 13.17 17.51
CA ILE A 292 10.34 12.72 18.17
C ILE A 292 10.02 12.12 19.55
N ALA A 293 9.17 12.78 20.34
CA ALA A 293 8.74 12.28 21.65
C ALA A 293 7.99 10.94 21.53
N ALA A 294 7.11 10.80 20.55
CA ALA A 294 6.42 9.54 20.25
C ALA A 294 7.40 8.43 19.85
N PHE A 295 8.41 8.74 19.03
CA PHE A 295 9.44 7.78 18.65
C PHE A 295 10.27 7.35 19.85
N TYR A 296 10.69 8.30 20.68
CA TYR A 296 11.42 8.01 21.92
C TYR A 296 10.60 7.12 22.86
N ALA A 297 9.32 7.43 23.06
CA ALA A 297 8.42 6.60 23.87
C ALA A 297 8.31 5.18 23.30
N ALA A 298 8.09 5.03 21.99
CA ALA A 298 7.97 3.72 21.35
C ALA A 298 9.26 2.89 21.42
N VAL A 299 10.44 3.50 21.25
CA VAL A 299 11.72 2.78 21.31
C VAL A 299 12.07 2.35 22.75
N THR A 300 11.71 3.13 23.76
CA THR A 300 12.02 2.84 25.17
C THR A 300 11.08 1.81 25.81
N HIS A 301 9.90 1.58 25.24
CA HIS A 301 8.89 0.65 25.76
C HIS A 301 8.75 -0.58 24.86
N ALA A 302 9.82 -1.38 24.80
CA ALA A 302 9.78 -2.70 24.18
C ALA A 302 8.85 -3.65 24.96
N GLY A 303 8.25 -4.62 24.28
CA GLY A 303 7.35 -5.60 24.91
C GLY A 303 8.11 -6.68 25.67
N SER A 304 7.42 -7.35 26.59
CA SER A 304 7.90 -8.54 27.30
C SER A 304 6.95 -9.72 27.09
N ASN A 305 7.34 -10.93 27.52
CA ASN A 305 6.45 -12.10 27.47
C ASN A 305 5.13 -11.85 28.21
N GLN A 306 5.17 -11.14 29.34
CA GLN A 306 3.95 -10.77 30.07
C GLN A 306 3.04 -9.84 29.26
N HIS A 307 3.61 -8.90 28.48
CA HIS A 307 2.80 -8.06 27.58
C HIS A 307 2.12 -8.92 26.51
N VAL A 308 2.84 -9.88 25.92
CA VAL A 308 2.30 -10.80 24.91
C VAL A 308 1.12 -11.60 25.47
N GLU A 309 1.26 -12.16 26.66
CA GLU A 309 0.18 -12.93 27.31
C GLU A 309 -1.07 -12.08 27.53
N ILE A 310 -0.93 -10.92 28.18
CA ILE A 310 -2.06 -10.03 28.50
C ILE A 310 -2.72 -9.50 27.22
N ILE A 311 -1.96 -9.13 26.20
CA ILE A 311 -2.50 -8.67 24.91
C ILE A 311 -3.30 -9.78 24.25
N CYS A 312 -2.75 -10.99 24.14
CA CYS A 312 -3.48 -12.12 23.55
C CYS A 312 -4.75 -12.47 24.34
N ASP A 313 -4.68 -12.47 25.68
CA ASP A 313 -5.82 -12.77 26.53
C ASP A 313 -6.91 -11.71 26.43
N SER A 314 -6.52 -10.43 26.25
CA SER A 314 -7.46 -9.33 26.05
C SER A 314 -8.24 -9.38 24.73
N LEU A 315 -7.74 -10.14 23.76
CA LEU A 315 -8.37 -10.30 22.45
C LEU A 315 -9.33 -11.49 22.42
N ASN A 316 -9.40 -12.34 23.45
CA ASN A 316 -10.27 -13.50 23.46
C ASN A 316 -11.77 -13.12 23.34
N PRO A 317 -12.57 -13.79 22.49
CA PRO A 317 -12.23 -14.98 21.70
C PRO A 317 -11.61 -14.68 20.31
N HIS A 318 -11.42 -13.42 19.94
CA HIS A 318 -10.93 -12.94 18.64
C HIS A 318 -9.40 -12.83 18.53
N ALA A 319 -8.66 -13.57 19.36
CA ALA A 319 -7.21 -13.60 19.25
C ALA A 319 -6.80 -14.31 17.95
N VAL A 320 -5.70 -13.87 17.33
CA VAL A 320 -5.13 -14.55 16.16
C VAL A 320 -4.61 -15.95 16.52
N HIS A 321 -4.53 -16.85 15.54
CA HIS A 321 -4.04 -18.22 15.77
C HIS A 321 -2.64 -18.21 16.39
N HIS A 322 -2.36 -19.03 17.40
CA HIS A 322 -1.02 -19.08 17.99
C HIS A 322 -0.47 -17.71 18.46
N CYS A 323 -1.35 -16.76 18.85
CA CYS A 323 -1.01 -15.38 19.22
C CYS A 323 0.21 -15.24 20.15
N LYS A 324 0.36 -16.16 21.12
CA LYS A 324 1.42 -16.14 22.13
C LYS A 324 2.78 -16.61 21.59
N THR A 325 2.80 -17.43 20.54
CA THR A 325 4.02 -18.10 20.04
C THR A 325 4.47 -17.58 18.68
N GLU A 326 3.54 -17.10 17.84
CA GLU A 326 3.80 -16.72 16.46
C GLU A 326 3.30 -15.31 16.11
N GLY A 327 3.87 -14.73 15.06
CA GLY A 327 3.41 -13.47 14.50
C GLY A 327 3.95 -12.21 15.16
N ALA A 328 3.25 -11.11 14.87
CA ALA A 328 3.67 -9.78 15.28
C ALA A 328 3.52 -9.53 16.78
N ILE A 329 2.51 -10.11 17.43
CA ILE A 329 2.29 -9.97 18.88
C ILE A 329 3.42 -10.70 19.63
N SER A 330 3.69 -11.97 19.32
CA SER A 330 4.80 -12.69 19.98
C SER A 330 6.17 -12.07 19.70
N ALA A 331 6.37 -11.44 18.53
CA ALA A 331 7.59 -10.72 18.19
C ALA A 331 7.88 -9.52 19.12
N LEU A 332 6.89 -9.00 19.86
CA LEU A 332 7.09 -7.91 20.80
C LEU A 332 8.10 -8.25 21.90
N ALA A 333 8.10 -9.50 22.36
CA ALA A 333 8.97 -9.99 23.43
C ALA A 333 10.38 -10.35 22.97
N ARG A 334 10.66 -10.30 21.65
CA ARG A 334 11.98 -10.63 21.10
C ARG A 334 12.96 -9.51 21.38
N SER A 335 14.17 -9.88 21.83
CA SER A 335 15.25 -8.94 22.12
C SER A 335 15.92 -8.42 20.85
N THR A 336 16.63 -7.30 20.98
CA THR A 336 17.49 -6.79 19.89
C THR A 336 18.58 -7.80 19.51
N GLU A 337 19.10 -8.55 20.49
CA GLU A 337 20.09 -9.61 20.24
C GLU A 337 19.53 -10.71 19.33
N TYR A 338 18.28 -11.12 19.56
CA TYR A 338 17.60 -12.06 18.66
C TYR A 338 17.55 -11.50 17.22
N GLY A 339 17.19 -10.22 17.06
CA GLY A 339 17.16 -9.57 15.75
C GLY A 339 18.53 -9.51 15.06
N LEU A 340 19.58 -9.14 15.80
CA LEU A 340 20.97 -9.13 15.31
C LEU A 340 21.42 -10.52 14.85
N ASN A 341 21.11 -11.55 15.64
CA ASN A 341 21.46 -12.92 15.30
C ASN A 341 20.68 -13.41 14.07
N ALA A 342 19.39 -13.08 13.96
CA ALA A 342 18.57 -13.43 12.80
C ALA A 342 19.06 -12.74 11.51
N VAL A 343 19.47 -11.47 11.58
CA VAL A 343 20.07 -10.76 10.43
C VAL A 343 21.43 -11.36 10.06
N ARG A 344 22.27 -11.69 11.06
CA ARG A 344 23.55 -12.37 10.81
C ARG A 344 23.34 -13.71 10.11
N ASP A 345 22.39 -14.51 10.58
CA ASP A 345 22.01 -15.78 9.96
C ASP A 345 21.53 -15.59 8.52
N GLY A 346 20.65 -14.61 8.28
CA GLY A 346 20.20 -14.25 6.94
C GLY A 346 21.34 -13.84 6.00
N ILE A 347 22.32 -13.08 6.50
CA ILE A 347 23.51 -12.69 5.73
C ILE A 347 24.36 -13.91 5.39
N GLN A 348 24.63 -14.79 6.35
CA GLN A 348 25.55 -15.93 6.20
C GLN A 348 24.94 -17.08 5.41
N ASN A 349 23.69 -17.42 5.70
CA ASN A 349 23.04 -18.64 5.22
C ASN A 349 22.03 -18.39 4.10
N GLN A 350 21.51 -17.16 3.96
CA GLN A 350 20.46 -16.81 2.98
C GLN A 350 20.91 -15.74 1.96
N GLY A 351 22.18 -15.32 2.01
CA GLY A 351 22.78 -14.44 1.00
C GLY A 351 22.14 -13.05 0.90
N TYR A 352 21.66 -12.47 2.02
CA TYR A 352 20.91 -11.21 2.04
C TYR A 352 21.52 -10.11 1.18
N PHE A 353 22.83 -9.85 1.31
CA PHE A 353 23.48 -8.77 0.57
C PHE A 353 23.34 -8.94 -0.94
N LEU A 354 23.66 -10.12 -1.47
CA LEU A 354 23.54 -10.38 -2.91
C LEU A 354 22.07 -10.30 -3.35
N LYS A 355 21.18 -10.93 -2.58
CA LYS A 355 19.75 -11.00 -2.88
C LYS A 355 19.12 -9.61 -3.00
N TYR A 356 19.29 -8.78 -1.96
CA TYR A 356 18.71 -7.45 -1.92
C TYR A 356 19.45 -6.45 -2.80
N ALA A 357 20.75 -6.62 -3.06
CA ALA A 357 21.45 -5.84 -4.08
C ALA A 357 20.91 -6.12 -5.50
N THR A 358 20.62 -7.38 -5.83
CA THR A 358 19.98 -7.74 -7.10
C THR A 358 18.58 -7.16 -7.21
N CYS A 359 17.76 -7.29 -6.17
CA CYS A 359 16.42 -6.70 -6.13
C CYS A 359 16.47 -5.18 -6.33
N LEU A 360 17.38 -4.51 -5.61
CA LEU A 360 17.55 -3.06 -5.71
C LEU A 360 18.03 -2.66 -7.13
N LEU A 361 18.96 -3.39 -7.72
CA LEU A 361 19.43 -3.13 -9.09
C LEU A 361 18.28 -3.24 -10.10
N LEU A 362 17.50 -4.32 -10.05
CA LEU A 362 16.34 -4.53 -10.92
C LEU A 362 15.27 -3.45 -10.73
N ALA A 363 15.06 -3.00 -9.49
CA ALA A 363 14.15 -1.91 -9.20
C ALA A 363 14.66 -0.57 -9.76
N LEU A 364 15.94 -0.24 -9.54
CA LEU A 364 16.56 1.00 -10.02
C LEU A 364 16.60 1.09 -11.56
N LEU A 365 16.69 -0.05 -12.27
CA LEU A 365 16.58 -0.07 -13.74
C LEU A 365 15.24 0.50 -14.23
N ALA A 366 14.15 0.30 -13.50
CA ALA A 366 12.85 0.89 -13.84
C ALA A 366 12.80 2.41 -13.66
N PHE A 367 13.69 2.99 -12.85
CA PHE A 367 13.81 4.45 -12.67
C PHE A 367 14.65 5.11 -13.77
N VAL A 368 15.43 4.36 -14.55
CA VAL A 368 16.31 4.89 -15.62
C VAL A 368 15.60 5.86 -16.56
N PRO A 369 14.39 5.55 -17.11
CA PRO A 369 13.70 6.43 -18.04
C PRO A 369 13.26 7.78 -17.44
N ILE A 370 13.27 7.92 -16.11
CA ILE A 370 12.83 9.12 -15.40
C ILE A 370 13.94 9.76 -14.54
N LEU A 371 15.20 9.37 -14.72
CA LEU A 371 16.33 9.90 -13.92
C LEU A 371 16.52 11.42 -14.06
N ASN A 372 16.14 12.00 -15.21
CA ASN A 372 16.22 13.45 -15.42
C ASN A 372 15.32 14.24 -14.44
N ARG A 373 14.27 13.62 -13.89
CA ARG A 373 13.34 14.26 -12.95
C ARG A 373 13.94 14.52 -11.57
N PHE A 374 15.06 13.86 -11.24
CA PHE A 374 15.80 14.15 -10.00
C PHE A 374 16.37 15.57 -9.97
N GLN A 375 16.43 16.29 -11.10
CA GLN A 375 16.89 17.70 -11.13
C GLN A 375 16.08 18.60 -10.18
N PHE A 376 14.76 18.37 -10.06
CA PHE A 376 13.90 19.10 -9.13
C PHE A 376 14.41 19.04 -7.69
N ILE A 377 14.84 17.86 -7.26
CA ILE A 377 15.38 17.62 -5.92
C ILE A 377 16.78 18.21 -5.81
N LYS A 378 17.62 18.05 -6.85
CA LYS A 378 19.01 18.54 -6.87
C LYS A 378 19.11 20.06 -6.72
N HIS A 379 18.12 20.81 -7.18
CA HIS A 379 18.11 22.27 -7.02
C HIS A 379 17.84 22.72 -5.57
N ASN A 380 17.30 21.84 -4.72
CA ASN A 380 17.04 22.11 -3.31
C ASN A 380 17.85 21.16 -2.41
N TRP A 381 19.01 21.64 -1.96
CA TRP A 381 19.94 20.84 -1.15
C TRP A 381 19.31 20.35 0.17
N LEU A 382 18.40 21.13 0.77
CA LEU A 382 17.73 20.74 2.01
C LEU A 382 16.73 19.59 1.76
N ALA A 383 15.97 19.64 0.67
CA ALA A 383 15.12 18.52 0.26
C ALA A 383 15.94 17.25 -0.02
N SER A 384 17.09 17.40 -0.70
CA SER A 384 18.04 16.30 -0.94
C SER A 384 18.58 15.71 0.37
N LEU A 385 18.95 16.57 1.33
CA LEU A 385 19.45 16.14 2.65
C LEU A 385 18.38 15.39 3.45
N LEU A 386 17.12 15.84 3.40
CA LEU A 386 16.02 15.16 4.08
C LEU A 386 15.77 13.75 3.50
N ILE A 387 15.80 13.61 2.18
CA ILE A 387 15.72 12.29 1.53
C ILE A 387 16.89 11.40 1.95
N LEU A 388 18.11 11.94 1.91
CA LEU A 388 19.30 11.22 2.34
C LEU A 388 19.21 10.80 3.81
N SER A 389 18.67 11.67 4.68
CA SER A 389 18.50 11.35 6.10
C SER A 389 17.53 10.19 6.32
N SER A 390 16.49 10.04 5.48
CA SER A 390 15.59 8.87 5.54
C SER A 390 16.32 7.60 5.12
N ILE A 391 17.11 7.67 4.03
CA ILE A 391 17.89 6.52 3.54
C ILE A 391 18.93 6.09 4.59
N LEU A 392 19.74 7.02 5.09
CA LEU A 392 20.73 6.71 6.13
C LEU A 392 20.08 6.27 7.45
N GLY A 393 18.93 6.84 7.79
CA GLY A 393 18.16 6.47 8.98
C GLY A 393 17.60 5.05 8.95
N THR A 394 17.53 4.39 7.78
CA THR A 394 17.14 2.97 7.71
C THR A 394 18.29 2.00 7.96
N ILE A 395 19.54 2.46 7.98
CA ILE A 395 20.71 1.58 8.24
C ILE A 395 20.57 0.83 9.57
N PRO A 396 20.20 1.46 10.70
CA PRO A 396 19.93 0.72 11.94
C PRO A 396 18.86 -0.36 11.80
N LEU A 397 17.83 -0.15 10.97
CA LEU A 397 16.77 -1.13 10.75
C LEU A 397 17.29 -2.36 10.00
N PHE A 398 18.13 -2.17 8.97
CA PHE A 398 18.78 -3.27 8.26
C PHE A 398 19.67 -4.13 9.16
N ILE A 399 20.19 -3.56 10.25
CA ILE A 399 21.05 -4.28 11.20
C ILE A 399 20.23 -5.17 12.15
N VAL A 400 19.03 -4.74 12.56
CA VAL A 400 18.27 -5.41 13.65
C VAL A 400 17.01 -6.14 13.18
N ALA A 401 16.57 -5.93 11.93
CA ALA A 401 15.35 -6.53 11.39
C ALA A 401 15.62 -7.26 10.07
N ILE A 402 14.95 -8.40 9.90
CA ILE A 402 15.09 -9.29 8.74
C ILE A 402 14.26 -8.84 7.53
N ASP A 403 13.34 -7.90 7.72
CA ASP A 403 12.35 -7.40 6.75
C ASP A 403 12.92 -6.43 5.67
N TRP A 404 14.11 -6.71 5.13
CA TRP A 404 14.83 -5.78 4.24
C TRP A 404 14.01 -5.40 3.00
N GLY A 405 13.22 -6.33 2.46
CA GLY A 405 12.38 -6.06 1.28
C GLY A 405 11.34 -4.97 1.52
N ARG A 406 10.75 -4.94 2.72
CA ARG A 406 9.75 -3.93 3.11
C ARG A 406 10.38 -2.54 3.21
N PHE A 407 11.60 -2.44 3.72
CA PHE A 407 12.33 -1.16 3.80
C PHE A 407 12.65 -0.61 2.41
N LEU A 408 13.11 -1.49 1.50
CA LEU A 408 13.36 -1.12 0.11
C LEU A 408 12.08 -0.67 -0.58
N HIS A 409 10.98 -1.40 -0.42
CA HIS A 409 9.67 -1.06 -0.98
C HIS A 409 9.24 0.37 -0.59
N ILE A 410 9.32 0.74 0.69
CA ILE A 410 8.94 2.09 1.15
C ILE A 410 9.79 3.17 0.49
N HIS A 411 11.11 2.96 0.38
CA HIS A 411 12.00 3.89 -0.30
C HIS A 411 11.68 4.02 -1.79
N LEU A 412 11.47 2.90 -2.50
CA LEU A 412 11.18 2.90 -3.93
C LEU A 412 9.86 3.63 -4.23
N VAL A 413 8.80 3.37 -3.45
CA VAL A 413 7.54 4.10 -3.58
C VAL A 413 7.72 5.58 -3.24
N SER A 414 8.43 5.91 -2.16
CA SER A 414 8.67 7.29 -1.76
C SER A 414 9.43 8.08 -2.84
N LEU A 415 10.44 7.45 -3.45
CA LEU A 415 11.19 8.04 -4.56
C LEU A 415 10.28 8.27 -5.78
N LEU A 416 9.46 7.29 -6.18
CA LEU A 416 8.51 7.47 -7.28
C LEU A 416 7.56 8.64 -7.00
N VAL A 417 6.97 8.68 -5.81
CA VAL A 417 6.03 9.75 -5.43
C VAL A 417 6.67 11.13 -5.56
N ILE A 418 7.90 11.30 -5.09
CA ILE A 418 8.62 12.58 -5.19
C ILE A 418 8.90 12.95 -6.66
N LEU A 419 9.28 11.98 -7.50
CA LEU A 419 9.52 12.23 -8.93
C LEU A 419 8.25 12.59 -9.70
N LEU A 420 7.07 12.21 -9.21
CA LEU A 420 5.78 12.53 -9.82
C LEU A 420 5.27 13.94 -9.48
N ILE A 421 5.81 14.60 -8.44
CA ILE A 421 5.40 15.95 -8.02
C ILE A 421 5.68 17.00 -9.09
N ASN A 422 6.72 16.82 -9.90
CA ASN A 422 7.01 17.71 -11.00
C ASN A 422 6.40 17.15 -12.30
N PRO A 423 5.25 17.64 -12.77
CA PRO A 423 4.78 17.35 -14.12
C PRO A 423 5.80 17.99 -15.06
N ALA A 424 6.57 17.15 -15.78
CA ALA A 424 7.73 17.54 -16.56
C ALA A 424 7.68 18.97 -17.13
N THR A 425 8.61 19.81 -16.68
CA THR A 425 9.10 20.94 -17.49
C THR A 425 9.68 20.35 -18.77
N GLU A 426 8.98 20.56 -19.89
CA GLU A 426 9.46 20.56 -21.28
C GLU A 426 10.72 19.75 -21.65
N VAL A 427 10.94 18.54 -21.12
CA VAL A 427 11.84 17.60 -21.78
C VAL A 427 11.06 17.13 -22.97
N ASN A 428 11.27 17.81 -24.10
CA ASN A 428 10.57 17.62 -25.37
C ASN A 428 10.28 16.12 -25.57
N PRO A 429 9.07 15.63 -25.25
CA PRO A 429 8.76 14.21 -25.34
C PRO A 429 8.98 13.75 -26.77
N LYS A 430 8.84 14.69 -27.72
CA LYS A 430 9.15 14.51 -29.13
C LYS A 430 10.60 14.11 -29.39
N ALA A 431 11.59 14.36 -28.55
CA ALA A 431 12.97 13.91 -28.81
C ALA A 431 13.17 12.43 -28.49
N LEU A 432 12.64 11.96 -27.35
CA LEU A 432 12.66 10.53 -26.98
C LEU A 432 11.67 9.73 -27.85
N VAL A 433 10.47 10.30 -28.06
CA VAL A 433 9.42 9.76 -28.93
C VAL A 433 9.77 9.90 -30.40
N ALA A 434 10.56 10.87 -30.87
CA ALA A 434 11.04 10.87 -32.28
C ALA A 434 12.24 9.94 -32.48
N ARG A 435 13.04 9.66 -31.44
CA ARG A 435 14.08 8.62 -31.53
C ARG A 435 13.48 7.21 -31.50
N ALA A 436 12.56 6.95 -30.56
CA ALA A 436 11.85 5.67 -30.48
C ALA A 436 10.82 5.55 -31.61
N GLY A 437 10.05 6.59 -31.87
CA GLY A 437 9.07 6.70 -32.96
C GLY A 437 9.72 6.70 -34.33
N GLY A 438 10.86 7.35 -34.56
CA GLY A 438 11.57 7.23 -35.85
C GLY A 438 12.05 5.81 -36.15
N TYR A 439 12.41 5.04 -35.11
CA TYR A 439 12.74 3.62 -35.23
C TYR A 439 11.49 2.75 -35.42
N ILE A 440 10.45 2.97 -34.61
CA ILE A 440 9.18 2.24 -34.66
C ILE A 440 8.43 2.53 -35.96
N ASP A 441 8.35 3.79 -36.41
CA ASP A 441 7.77 4.23 -37.67
C ASP A 441 8.55 3.68 -38.87
N GLY A 442 9.89 3.57 -38.77
CA GLY A 442 10.72 2.89 -39.78
C GLY A 442 10.50 1.37 -39.84
N VAL A 443 10.03 0.74 -38.76
CA VAL A 443 9.63 -0.68 -38.70
C VAL A 443 8.18 -0.87 -39.14
N ILE A 444 7.29 0.09 -38.83
CA ILE A 444 5.88 0.13 -39.24
C ILE A 444 5.77 0.39 -40.74
N SER A 445 6.59 1.29 -41.31
CA SER A 445 6.58 1.60 -42.75
C SER A 445 7.02 0.42 -43.61
N LYS A 446 7.61 -0.63 -43.03
CA LYS A 446 8.01 -1.87 -43.70
C LYS A 446 6.97 -3.00 -43.62
N GLY A 447 5.79 -2.78 -43.04
CA GLY A 447 4.64 -3.69 -43.12
C GLY A 447 3.98 -3.99 -41.76
N ASN A 448 2.69 -4.34 -41.81
CA ASN A 448 1.83 -4.60 -40.64
C ASN A 448 2.29 -5.77 -39.75
N PHE A 449 3.08 -6.71 -40.27
CA PHE A 449 3.49 -7.91 -39.52
C PHE A 449 4.69 -7.69 -38.61
N SER A 450 5.71 -6.93 -39.06
CA SER A 450 6.91 -6.62 -38.27
C SER A 450 6.60 -5.71 -37.08
N SER A 451 5.69 -4.76 -37.26
CA SER A 451 5.22 -3.89 -36.18
C SER A 451 4.43 -4.65 -35.11
N LEU A 452 3.53 -5.55 -35.52
CA LEU A 452 2.80 -6.42 -34.59
C LEU A 452 3.75 -7.30 -33.76
N ILE A 453 4.76 -7.92 -34.39
CA ILE A 453 5.77 -8.72 -33.67
C ILE A 453 6.53 -7.87 -32.65
N LEU A 454 6.91 -6.64 -33.01
CA LEU A 454 7.60 -5.74 -32.09
C LEU A 454 6.72 -5.38 -30.88
N TYR A 455 5.44 -5.06 -31.10
CA TYR A 455 4.50 -4.76 -30.01
C TYR A 455 4.27 -5.96 -29.11
N LEU A 456 4.08 -7.16 -29.69
CA LEU A 456 3.96 -8.41 -28.93
C LEU A 456 5.23 -8.71 -28.14
N GLY A 457 6.41 -8.45 -28.72
CA GLY A 457 7.71 -8.60 -28.04
C GLY A 457 7.87 -7.66 -26.84
N ILE A 458 7.51 -6.37 -27.00
CA ILE A 458 7.53 -5.41 -25.88
C ILE A 458 6.55 -5.82 -24.79
N LEU A 459 5.32 -6.19 -25.16
CA LEU A 459 4.31 -6.65 -24.20
C LEU A 459 4.80 -7.91 -23.45
N PHE A 460 5.38 -8.87 -24.17
CA PHE A 460 5.96 -10.07 -23.57
C PHE A 460 7.09 -9.73 -22.60
N LEU A 461 7.99 -8.81 -22.95
CA LEU A 461 9.06 -8.36 -22.05
C LEU A 461 8.53 -7.66 -20.79
N LEU A 462 7.45 -6.86 -20.91
CA LEU A 462 6.81 -6.23 -19.76
C LEU A 462 6.14 -7.26 -18.84
N ILE A 463 5.47 -8.26 -19.41
CA ILE A 463 4.88 -9.36 -18.66
C ILE A 463 5.98 -10.16 -17.95
N LEU A 464 7.06 -10.49 -18.66
CA LEU A 464 8.21 -11.17 -18.09
C LEU A 464 8.81 -10.34 -16.95
N TYR A 465 9.01 -9.04 -17.14
CA TYR A 465 9.51 -8.15 -16.09
C TYR A 465 8.59 -8.09 -14.87
N ALA A 466 7.28 -8.06 -15.08
CA ALA A 466 6.30 -7.98 -14.00
C ALA A 466 6.16 -9.30 -13.22
N LEU A 467 6.34 -10.45 -13.87
CA LEU A 467 6.02 -11.76 -13.30
C LEU A 467 7.23 -12.67 -13.05
N SER A 468 8.44 -12.31 -13.48
CA SER A 468 9.62 -13.18 -13.31
C SER A 468 10.32 -13.02 -11.96
N TRP A 469 10.11 -11.91 -11.27
CA TRP A 469 10.81 -11.60 -10.04
C TRP A 469 9.93 -10.80 -9.08
N HIS A 470 10.27 -10.81 -7.80
CA HIS A 470 9.71 -9.90 -6.81
C HIS A 470 10.75 -9.53 -5.75
N ILE A 471 10.40 -8.59 -4.87
CA ILE A 471 11.19 -8.25 -3.70
C ILE A 471 10.59 -9.00 -2.50
N PRO A 472 11.22 -10.05 -1.98
CA PRO A 472 10.70 -10.76 -0.81
C PRO A 472 10.93 -9.94 0.46
N HIS A 473 9.96 -9.91 1.40
CA HIS A 473 10.10 -9.18 2.67
C HIS A 473 11.30 -9.68 3.45
N THR A 474 11.53 -11.00 3.52
CA THR A 474 12.70 -11.63 4.17
C THR A 474 13.54 -12.41 3.16
N GLY A 475 14.81 -12.63 3.46
CA GLY A 475 15.68 -13.37 2.55
C GLY A 475 15.45 -14.88 2.51
N MET A 476 14.43 -15.40 3.21
CA MET A 476 14.01 -16.81 3.10
C MET A 476 13.36 -17.10 1.76
N ASP A 477 12.57 -16.17 1.23
CA ASP A 477 11.81 -16.38 0.00
C ASP A 477 12.66 -16.06 -1.25
N GLU A 478 12.54 -16.86 -2.31
CA GLU A 478 13.31 -16.68 -3.54
C GLU A 478 12.97 -15.37 -4.27
N ILE A 479 13.91 -14.84 -5.06
CA ILE A 479 13.64 -13.65 -5.89
C ILE A 479 12.79 -14.02 -7.10
N TRP A 480 13.11 -15.16 -7.71
CA TRP A 480 12.59 -15.57 -8.99
C TRP A 480 11.30 -16.37 -8.79
N LEU A 481 10.27 -16.01 -9.54
CA LEU A 481 9.02 -16.74 -9.53
C LEU A 481 9.17 -17.93 -10.49
N HIS A 482 9.54 -19.09 -9.95
CA HIS A 482 9.74 -20.33 -10.73
C HIS A 482 8.43 -20.94 -11.25
N HIS A 483 7.29 -20.45 -10.77
CA HIS A 483 5.97 -20.80 -11.26
C HIS A 483 5.28 -19.54 -11.76
N LEU A 484 5.09 -19.43 -13.08
CA LEU A 484 4.01 -18.61 -13.62
C LEU A 484 2.72 -19.32 -13.17
N PRO A 485 1.89 -18.73 -12.28
CA PRO A 485 0.58 -19.28 -12.03
C PRO A 485 -0.25 -18.99 -13.30
N LEU A 486 -0.30 -19.98 -14.18
CA LEU A 486 -1.27 -20.03 -15.29
C LEU A 486 -2.57 -20.63 -14.79
#